data_AF-A0AAN9YUP6-F1
#
_entry.id   AF-A0AAN9YUP6-F1
#
_cell.length_a   1.000
_cell.length_b   1.000
_cell.length_c   1.000
_cell.angle_alpha   90.00
_cell.angle_beta   90.00
_cell.angle_gamma   90.00
#
_symmetry.space_group_name_H-M   'P 1'
#
loop_
_entity.id
_entity.type
_entity.pdbx_description
1 polymer ?
#
loop_
_entity_poly.entity_id
_entity_poly.type
_entity_poly.pdbx_seq_one_letter_code
_entity_poly.pdbx_strand_id
1 'polypeptide(L)'
;MEEISMTKSTTPVMSYAELTLPLPEAKELWLAKTSKEWKSQFLLRSAGQSKRTPSLGDLIHDITLLSANHQRLDTQYVISIYLHGYWSLISEWRRLCVVHRSNTFSDSSQDGPNLLLNLRHQELCKNLRKFQNDWYAVHSPKEALLLNLDFMNLYSSLNDLQVFTGKEGEEQARQIYPTLQSWAESTDGRQSVWHAGQILRQAKAFPPGHLREFYAIAVYQATLTIWSYSVVTRTTRNQPVMNTGSREEILYLDDIESAGVQQFISYGQGRPAIRGPLPKGNHQRYVEASLDDPRSCMSISVDIIRANCSSGKDILAPVVENLCQLINQLGNAAWAIGLG
;
A
#
# COMPACT_ATOMS: atom_id res chain seq x y z
N MET A 1 -10.95 3.01 -13.54
CA MET A 1 -12.11 3.12 -12.62
C MET A 1 -11.74 2.62 -11.22
N GLU A 2 -11.09 1.46 -11.11
CA GLU A 2 -10.60 0.94 -9.82
C GLU A 2 -9.56 1.87 -9.17
N GLU A 3 -8.61 2.43 -9.94
CA GLU A 3 -7.66 3.43 -9.43
C GLU A 3 -8.32 4.65 -8.76
N ILE A 4 -9.46 5.12 -9.29
CA ILE A 4 -10.21 6.25 -8.71
C ILE A 4 -10.84 5.83 -7.38
N SER A 5 -11.37 4.61 -7.32
CA SER A 5 -11.90 4.02 -6.09
C SER A 5 -10.81 3.84 -5.03
N MET A 6 -9.63 3.36 -5.42
CA MET A 6 -8.46 3.22 -4.55
C MET A 6 -7.99 4.55 -3.98
N THR A 7 -7.90 5.57 -4.83
CA THR A 7 -7.38 6.89 -4.43
C THR A 7 -8.35 7.67 -3.57
N LYS A 8 -9.66 7.54 -3.81
CA LYS A 8 -10.70 8.23 -3.04
C LYS A 8 -11.30 7.40 -1.92
N SER A 9 -10.87 6.14 -1.77
CA SER A 9 -11.51 5.16 -0.89
C SER A 9 -13.03 5.04 -1.13
N THR A 10 -13.47 5.18 -2.39
CA THR A 10 -14.88 5.12 -2.80
C THR A 10 -15.25 3.76 -3.37
N THR A 11 -16.52 3.56 -3.70
CA THR A 11 -17.00 2.33 -4.35
C THR A 11 -16.42 2.10 -5.74
N PRO A 12 -15.84 0.91 -6.03
CA PRO A 12 -15.56 0.52 -7.40
C PRO A 12 -16.84 0.56 -8.22
N VAL A 13 -16.81 1.24 -9.36
CA VAL A 13 -17.98 1.47 -10.20
C VAL A 13 -18.37 0.22 -11.01
N MET A 14 -17.42 -0.72 -11.16
CA MET A 14 -17.61 -1.98 -11.91
C MET A 14 -17.37 -3.15 -10.96
N SER A 15 -18.22 -4.17 -11.06
CA SER A 15 -18.07 -5.38 -10.24
C SER A 15 -17.03 -6.31 -10.84
N TYR A 16 -16.15 -6.87 -10.01
CA TYR A 16 -15.19 -7.89 -10.46
C TYR A 16 -15.88 -9.13 -11.03
N ALA A 17 -17.13 -9.40 -10.61
CA ALA A 17 -17.93 -10.51 -11.13
C ALA A 17 -18.42 -10.27 -12.57
N GLU A 18 -18.42 -9.03 -13.06
CA GLU A 18 -18.78 -8.69 -14.43
C GLU A 18 -17.59 -8.83 -15.39
N LEU A 19 -16.37 -8.91 -14.86
CA LEU A 19 -15.11 -9.03 -15.61
C LEU A 19 -14.84 -10.46 -16.09
N THR A 20 -15.79 -10.99 -16.85
CA THR A 20 -15.77 -12.35 -17.41
C THR A 20 -15.02 -12.46 -18.74
N LEU A 21 -14.49 -11.35 -19.27
CA LEU A 21 -13.70 -11.33 -20.50
C LEU A 21 -12.33 -12.01 -20.30
N PRO A 22 -11.76 -12.62 -21.35
CA PRO A 22 -10.43 -13.22 -21.24
C PRO A 22 -9.39 -12.12 -20.99
N LEU A 23 -8.37 -12.45 -20.21
CA LEU A 23 -7.29 -11.54 -19.88
C LEU A 23 -6.46 -11.15 -21.12
N PRO A 24 -5.78 -9.99 -21.08
CA PRO A 24 -4.99 -9.50 -22.19
C PRO A 24 -3.91 -10.49 -22.65
N GLU A 25 -3.91 -10.75 -23.95
CA GLU A 25 -2.90 -11.56 -24.63
C GLU A 25 -1.51 -10.87 -24.62
N ALA A 26 -0.46 -11.66 -24.83
CA ALA A 26 0.94 -11.25 -24.75
C ALA A 26 1.27 -10.02 -25.61
N LYS A 27 2.12 -9.11 -25.09
CA LYS A 27 2.49 -7.83 -25.72
C LYS A 27 3.01 -8.00 -27.15
N GLU A 28 3.71 -9.08 -27.42
CA GLU A 28 4.32 -9.38 -28.70
C GLU A 28 3.30 -9.55 -29.82
N LEU A 29 2.07 -9.96 -29.49
CA LEU A 29 0.96 -9.98 -30.45
C LEU A 29 0.52 -8.56 -30.81
N TRP A 30 0.46 -7.65 -29.85
CA TRP A 30 0.10 -6.26 -30.07
C TRP A 30 1.19 -5.44 -30.78
N LEU A 31 2.45 -5.86 -30.64
CA LEU A 31 3.62 -5.21 -31.24
C LEU A 31 3.99 -5.76 -32.62
N ALA A 32 3.34 -6.83 -33.09
CA ALA A 32 3.61 -7.44 -34.38
C ALA A 32 3.36 -6.44 -35.52
N LYS A 33 4.34 -6.26 -36.41
CA LYS A 33 4.28 -5.26 -37.49
C LYS A 33 3.54 -5.77 -38.72
N THR A 34 3.39 -7.09 -38.84
CA THR A 34 2.73 -7.74 -39.99
C THR A 34 1.80 -8.86 -39.54
N SER A 35 0.80 -9.16 -40.36
CA SER A 35 -0.12 -10.28 -40.12
C SER A 35 0.57 -11.64 -40.06
N LYS A 36 1.66 -11.83 -40.81
CA LYS A 36 2.47 -13.06 -40.79
C LYS A 36 3.20 -13.23 -39.46
N GLU A 37 3.82 -12.16 -38.96
CA GLU A 37 4.50 -12.13 -37.67
C GLU A 37 3.51 -12.40 -36.53
N TRP A 38 2.35 -11.72 -36.55
CA TRP A 38 1.28 -11.94 -35.59
C TRP A 38 0.84 -13.42 -35.56
N LYS A 39 0.57 -14.01 -36.73
CA LYS A 39 0.13 -15.41 -36.84
C LYS A 39 1.20 -16.37 -36.32
N SER A 40 2.47 -16.10 -36.62
CA SER A 40 3.58 -16.92 -36.13
C SER A 40 3.67 -16.88 -34.61
N GLN A 41 3.61 -15.70 -34.00
CA GLN A 41 3.63 -15.52 -32.55
C GLN A 41 2.41 -16.17 -31.88
N PHE A 42 1.23 -16.03 -32.47
CA PHE A 42 0.00 -16.61 -31.94
C PHE A 42 0.05 -18.14 -31.94
N LEU A 43 0.47 -18.75 -33.05
CA LEU A 43 0.57 -20.21 -33.15
C LEU A 43 1.65 -20.77 -32.23
N LEU A 44 2.79 -20.09 -32.09
CA LEU A 44 3.86 -20.50 -31.17
C LEU A 44 3.37 -20.58 -29.73
N ARG A 45 2.60 -19.57 -29.29
CA ARG A 45 2.10 -19.46 -27.90
C ARG A 45 0.85 -20.29 -27.64
N SER A 46 0.07 -20.57 -28.68
CA SER A 46 -1.16 -21.36 -28.60
C SER A 46 -0.97 -22.84 -28.94
N ALA A 47 0.25 -23.26 -29.28
CA ALA A 47 0.53 -24.64 -29.67
C ALA A 47 0.12 -25.62 -28.57
N GLY A 48 -0.87 -26.46 -28.85
CA GLY A 48 -1.40 -27.46 -27.89
C GLY A 48 -2.43 -26.91 -26.88
N GLN A 49 -2.79 -25.63 -26.95
CA GLN A 49 -3.75 -24.99 -26.04
C GLN A 49 -5.03 -24.59 -26.79
N SER A 50 -6.07 -25.42 -26.71
CA SER A 50 -7.39 -25.13 -27.32
C SER A 50 -8.33 -24.35 -26.39
N LYS A 51 -7.98 -24.22 -25.11
CA LYS A 51 -8.82 -23.55 -24.11
C LYS A 51 -8.65 -22.03 -24.18
N ARG A 52 -9.77 -21.34 -23.94
CA ARG A 52 -9.83 -19.88 -23.73
C ARG A 52 -8.87 -19.47 -22.61
N THR A 53 -8.23 -18.31 -22.75
CA THR A 53 -7.42 -17.71 -21.68
C THR A 53 -8.31 -17.37 -20.46
N PRO A 54 -7.75 -17.43 -19.23
CA PRO A 54 -8.52 -17.16 -18.02
C PRO A 54 -9.04 -15.72 -18.00
N SER A 55 -10.15 -15.51 -17.29
CA SER A 55 -10.68 -14.19 -16.90
C SER A 55 -10.13 -13.75 -15.55
N LEU A 56 -10.43 -12.52 -15.12
CA LEU A 56 -10.06 -12.06 -13.77
C LEU A 56 -10.72 -12.92 -12.68
N GLY A 57 -12.00 -13.27 -12.84
CA GLY A 57 -12.72 -14.14 -11.90
C GLY A 57 -12.06 -15.51 -11.76
N ASP A 58 -11.56 -16.07 -12.87
CA ASP A 58 -10.82 -17.34 -12.86
C ASP A 58 -9.51 -17.21 -12.05
N LEU A 59 -8.78 -16.10 -12.18
CA LEU A 59 -7.55 -15.87 -11.39
C LEU A 59 -7.81 -15.62 -9.91
N ILE A 60 -8.92 -14.94 -9.57
CA ILE A 60 -9.33 -14.75 -8.17
C ILE A 60 -9.65 -16.11 -7.53
N HIS A 61 -10.29 -17.01 -8.29
CA HIS A 61 -10.59 -18.36 -7.83
C HIS A 61 -9.35 -19.25 -7.74
N ASP A 62 -8.52 -19.25 -8.79
CA ASP A 62 -7.31 -20.06 -8.90
C ASP A 62 -6.18 -19.29 -9.58
N ILE A 63 -5.28 -18.73 -8.76
CA ILE A 63 -4.12 -17.97 -9.22
C ILE A 63 -3.10 -18.82 -9.99
N THR A 64 -3.12 -20.15 -9.84
CA THR A 64 -2.18 -21.03 -10.58
C THR A 64 -2.43 -20.99 -12.09
N LEU A 65 -3.63 -20.55 -12.51
CA LEU A 65 -3.97 -20.31 -13.91
C LEU A 65 -3.09 -19.22 -14.55
N LEU A 66 -2.59 -18.26 -13.78
CA LEU A 66 -1.64 -17.27 -14.30
C LEU A 66 -0.32 -17.97 -14.69
N SER A 67 0.21 -18.82 -13.81
CA SER A 67 1.44 -19.59 -14.08
C SER A 67 1.25 -20.55 -15.25
N ALA A 68 0.07 -21.17 -15.37
CA ALA A 68 -0.24 -22.06 -16.48
C ALA A 68 -0.35 -21.34 -17.84
N ASN A 69 -0.69 -20.04 -17.85
CA ASN A 69 -0.96 -19.28 -19.07
C ASN A 69 0.03 -18.12 -19.32
N HIS A 70 1.09 -17.98 -18.52
CA HIS A 70 2.02 -16.83 -18.57
C HIS A 70 2.61 -16.55 -19.96
N GLN A 71 2.81 -17.58 -20.80
CA GLN A 71 3.32 -17.42 -22.16
C GLN A 71 2.31 -16.79 -23.13
N ARG A 72 1.02 -16.93 -22.84
CA ARG A 72 -0.08 -16.38 -23.66
C ARG A 72 -0.51 -15.01 -23.17
N LEU A 73 -0.22 -14.66 -21.92
CA LEU A 73 -0.71 -13.45 -21.28
C LEU A 73 0.35 -12.35 -21.24
N ASP A 74 -0.11 -11.11 -21.29
CA ASP A 74 0.70 -9.98 -20.82
C ASP A 74 0.81 -10.06 -19.29
N THR A 75 1.80 -10.79 -18.81
CA THR A 75 1.96 -11.10 -17.38
C THR A 75 1.99 -9.83 -16.51
N GLN A 76 2.70 -8.77 -16.93
CA GLN A 76 2.80 -7.54 -16.14
C GLN A 76 1.43 -6.86 -16.01
N TYR A 77 0.72 -6.78 -17.13
CA TYR A 77 -0.58 -6.11 -17.15
C TYR A 77 -1.64 -6.95 -16.42
N VAL A 78 -1.57 -8.27 -16.53
CA VAL A 78 -2.44 -9.18 -15.78
C VAL A 78 -2.20 -9.10 -14.28
N ILE A 79 -0.95 -8.98 -13.82
CA ILE A 79 -0.65 -8.73 -12.40
C ILE A 79 -1.32 -7.43 -11.94
N SER A 80 -1.21 -6.36 -12.72
CA SER A 80 -1.88 -5.08 -12.40
C SER A 80 -3.40 -5.25 -12.33
N ILE A 81 -4.02 -5.92 -13.31
CA ILE A 81 -5.46 -6.20 -13.32
C ILE A 81 -5.87 -7.04 -12.10
N TYR A 82 -5.09 -8.06 -11.75
CA TYR A 82 -5.36 -8.91 -10.60
C TYR A 82 -5.38 -8.11 -9.29
N LEU A 83 -4.36 -7.27 -9.06
CA LEU A 83 -4.25 -6.44 -7.86
C LEU A 83 -5.39 -5.41 -7.79
N HIS A 84 -5.71 -4.73 -8.89
CA HIS A 84 -6.86 -3.82 -8.91
C HIS A 84 -8.22 -4.54 -8.70
N GLY A 85 -8.37 -5.76 -9.23
CA GLY A 85 -9.50 -6.62 -8.92
C GLY A 85 -9.56 -7.01 -7.44
N TYR A 86 -8.39 -7.23 -6.84
CA TYR A 86 -8.26 -7.56 -5.43
C TYR A 86 -8.69 -6.41 -4.51
N TRP A 87 -8.35 -5.17 -4.88
CA TRP A 87 -8.85 -3.98 -4.20
C TRP A 87 -10.38 -3.95 -4.10
N SER A 88 -11.09 -4.43 -5.12
CA SER A 88 -12.55 -4.49 -5.09
C SER A 88 -13.06 -5.43 -3.98
N LEU A 89 -12.39 -6.57 -3.77
CA LEU A 89 -12.68 -7.50 -2.67
C LEU A 89 -12.38 -6.88 -1.29
N ILE A 90 -11.24 -6.20 -1.17
CA ILE A 90 -10.84 -5.49 0.05
C ILE A 90 -11.87 -4.40 0.39
N SER A 91 -12.29 -3.64 -0.61
CA SER A 91 -13.26 -2.56 -0.46
C SER A 91 -14.63 -3.06 -0.02
N GLU A 92 -15.08 -4.19 -0.56
CA GLU A 92 -16.33 -4.84 -0.14
C GLU A 92 -16.25 -5.28 1.33
N TRP A 93 -15.18 -5.98 1.69
CA TRP A 93 -14.91 -6.41 3.06
C TRP A 93 -14.91 -5.23 4.04
N ARG A 94 -14.18 -4.15 3.72
CA ARG A 94 -14.14 -2.94 4.56
C ARG A 94 -15.49 -2.31 4.79
N ARG A 95 -16.34 -2.22 3.76
CA ARG A 95 -17.69 -1.66 3.92
C ARG A 95 -18.51 -2.48 4.88
N LEU A 96 -18.42 -3.81 4.79
CA LEU A 96 -19.08 -4.69 5.74
C LEU A 96 -18.54 -4.50 7.16
N CYS A 97 -17.23 -4.32 7.33
CA CYS A 97 -16.64 -3.96 8.62
C CYS A 97 -17.24 -2.67 9.18
N VAL A 98 -17.39 -1.61 8.36
CA VAL A 98 -18.01 -0.35 8.80
C VAL A 98 -19.46 -0.55 9.24
N VAL A 99 -20.26 -1.27 8.45
CA VAL A 99 -21.69 -1.54 8.77
C VAL A 99 -21.82 -2.33 10.07
N HIS A 100 -20.96 -3.32 10.28
CA HIS A 100 -20.98 -4.17 11.47
C HIS A 100 -20.17 -3.60 12.64
N ARG A 101 -19.52 -2.44 12.48
CA ARG A 101 -18.59 -1.83 13.45
C ARG A 101 -17.52 -2.84 13.91
N SER A 102 -17.02 -3.60 12.94
CA SER A 102 -16.06 -4.68 13.13
C SER A 102 -14.64 -4.18 12.92
N ASN A 103 -13.75 -4.53 13.85
CA ASN A 103 -12.32 -4.25 13.75
C ASN A 103 -11.55 -5.56 13.95
N THR A 104 -10.56 -5.81 13.11
CA THR A 104 -9.72 -7.02 13.12
C THR A 104 -8.81 -7.12 14.34
N PHE A 105 -8.50 -5.98 14.94
CA PHE A 105 -7.61 -5.85 16.09
C PHE A 105 -8.35 -5.74 17.44
N SER A 106 -9.69 -5.85 17.45
CA SER A 106 -10.47 -5.85 18.70
C SER A 106 -10.82 -7.28 19.11
N ASP A 107 -10.45 -7.68 20.32
CA ASP A 107 -10.81 -8.99 20.90
C ASP A 107 -12.29 -9.09 21.31
N SER A 108 -13.03 -7.98 21.28
CA SER A 108 -14.43 -7.95 21.68
C SER A 108 -15.33 -8.60 20.63
N SER A 109 -15.83 -9.80 20.94
CA SER A 109 -16.85 -10.60 20.21
C SER A 109 -16.36 -11.40 19.00
N GLN A 110 -15.95 -12.65 19.26
CA GLN A 110 -15.73 -13.73 18.28
C GLN A 110 -17.05 -14.37 17.78
N ASP A 111 -18.19 -13.71 17.97
CA ASP A 111 -19.51 -14.24 17.64
C ASP A 111 -20.20 -13.43 16.55
N GLY A 112 -20.94 -14.12 15.68
CA GLY A 112 -21.77 -13.51 14.63
C GLY A 112 -20.96 -12.92 13.46
N PRO A 113 -21.32 -11.72 12.94
CA PRO A 113 -20.73 -11.16 11.73
C PRO A 113 -19.22 -10.85 11.85
N ASN A 114 -18.74 -10.55 13.06
CA ASN A 114 -17.31 -10.25 13.31
C ASN A 114 -16.41 -11.45 13.00
N LEU A 115 -16.84 -12.66 13.36
CA LEU A 115 -16.10 -13.89 13.04
C LEU A 115 -15.98 -14.10 11.52
N LEU A 116 -17.09 -13.94 10.79
CA LEU A 116 -17.10 -14.09 9.33
C LEU A 116 -16.21 -13.06 8.65
N LEU A 117 -16.23 -11.81 9.12
CA LEU A 117 -15.39 -10.74 8.58
C LEU A 117 -13.91 -10.96 8.89
N ASN A 118 -13.58 -11.51 10.07
CA ASN A 118 -12.21 -11.88 10.42
C ASN A 118 -11.70 -13.06 9.59
N LEU A 119 -12.53 -14.08 9.36
CA LEU A 119 -12.18 -15.19 8.46
C LEU A 119 -11.97 -14.70 7.03
N ARG A 120 -12.82 -13.79 6.55
CA ARG A 120 -12.66 -13.18 5.23
C ARG A 120 -11.38 -12.36 5.15
N HIS A 121 -11.05 -11.57 6.17
CA HIS A 121 -9.79 -10.83 6.24
C HIS A 121 -8.57 -11.77 6.17
N GLN A 122 -8.58 -12.86 6.94
CA GLN A 122 -7.50 -13.86 6.95
C GLN A 122 -7.34 -14.54 5.59
N GLU A 123 -8.45 -14.90 4.93
CA GLU A 123 -8.47 -15.45 3.58
C GLU A 123 -7.84 -14.47 2.59
N LEU A 124 -8.26 -13.20 2.62
CA LEU A 124 -7.73 -12.17 1.74
C LEU A 124 -6.22 -11.99 1.93
N CYS A 125 -5.78 -11.84 3.18
CA CYS A 125 -4.37 -11.71 3.48
C CYS A 125 -3.55 -12.94 3.05
N LYS A 126 -4.08 -14.15 3.26
CA LYS A 126 -3.42 -15.41 2.88
C LYS A 126 -3.25 -15.52 1.36
N ASN A 127 -4.30 -15.22 0.60
CA ASN A 127 -4.27 -15.29 -0.85
C ASN A 127 -3.29 -14.25 -1.45
N LEU A 128 -3.32 -13.03 -0.93
CA LEU A 128 -2.40 -11.98 -1.37
C LEU A 128 -0.93 -12.27 -1.01
N ARG A 129 -0.67 -12.85 0.17
CA ARG A 129 0.68 -13.32 0.55
C ARG A 129 1.17 -14.47 -0.33
N LYS A 130 0.30 -15.42 -0.64
CA LYS A 130 0.63 -16.51 -1.57
C LYS A 130 1.01 -15.93 -2.93
N PHE A 131 0.20 -15.02 -3.46
CA PHE A 131 0.48 -14.32 -4.71
C PHE A 131 1.83 -13.58 -4.67
N GLN A 132 2.10 -12.82 -3.60
CA GLN A 132 3.37 -12.14 -3.41
C GLN A 132 4.57 -13.09 -3.51
N ASN A 133 4.50 -14.24 -2.84
CA ASN A 133 5.59 -15.21 -2.83
C ASN A 133 5.80 -15.88 -4.20
N ASP A 134 4.71 -16.22 -4.88
CA ASP A 134 4.76 -16.90 -6.18
C ASP A 134 5.26 -15.97 -7.30
N TRP A 135 5.02 -14.65 -7.20
CA TRP A 135 5.28 -13.68 -8.27
C TRP A 135 6.28 -12.56 -7.92
N TYR A 136 6.95 -12.64 -6.76
CA TYR A 136 7.88 -11.61 -6.26
C TYR A 136 8.88 -11.11 -7.30
N ALA A 137 9.50 -12.03 -8.05
CA ALA A 137 10.59 -11.71 -8.99
C ALA A 137 10.13 -10.96 -10.26
N VAL A 138 8.83 -10.94 -10.55
CA VAL A 138 8.27 -10.36 -11.77
C VAL A 138 7.72 -8.95 -11.53
N HIS A 139 7.50 -8.57 -10.27
CA HIS A 139 6.95 -7.26 -9.94
C HIS A 139 7.89 -6.12 -10.35
N SER A 140 7.38 -5.17 -11.14
CA SER A 140 8.04 -3.87 -11.27
C SER A 140 7.73 -3.03 -10.03
N PRO A 141 8.43 -1.90 -9.82
CA PRO A 141 8.13 -0.98 -8.72
C PRO A 141 6.64 -0.58 -8.66
N LYS A 142 5.96 -0.52 -9.81
CA LYS A 142 4.53 -0.16 -9.88
C LYS A 142 3.62 -1.21 -9.26
N GLU A 143 3.75 -2.47 -9.66
CA GLU A 143 2.94 -3.58 -9.16
C GLU A 143 3.33 -3.91 -7.71
N ALA A 144 4.61 -3.80 -7.36
CA ALA A 144 5.05 -3.94 -5.97
C ALA A 144 4.45 -2.85 -5.07
N LEU A 145 4.35 -1.61 -5.56
CA LEU A 145 3.69 -0.52 -4.83
C LEU A 145 2.19 -0.81 -4.66
N LEU A 146 1.51 -1.25 -5.73
CA LEU A 146 0.09 -1.58 -5.70
C LEU A 146 -0.23 -2.73 -4.73
N LEU A 147 0.58 -3.79 -4.74
CA LEU A 147 0.48 -4.90 -3.80
C LEU A 147 0.60 -4.45 -2.34
N ASN A 148 1.58 -3.57 -2.04
CA ASN A 148 1.74 -3.04 -0.69
C ASN A 148 0.61 -2.07 -0.32
N LEU A 149 0.02 -1.38 -1.30
CA LEU A 149 -1.17 -0.56 -1.10
C LEU A 149 -2.37 -1.43 -0.71
N ASP A 150 -2.59 -2.57 -1.37
CA ASP A 150 -3.64 -3.53 -1.00
C ASP A 150 -3.43 -4.08 0.42
N PHE A 151 -2.21 -4.50 0.77
CA PHE A 151 -1.91 -4.94 2.12
C PHE A 151 -2.10 -3.85 3.17
N MET A 152 -1.58 -2.64 2.95
CA MET A 152 -1.78 -1.52 3.86
C MET A 152 -3.27 -1.26 4.11
N ASN A 153 -4.08 -1.42 3.06
CA ASN A 153 -5.52 -1.30 3.15
C ASN A 153 -6.20 -2.52 3.80
N LEU A 154 -5.61 -3.70 3.86
CA LEU A 154 -6.16 -4.78 4.69
C LEU A 154 -6.04 -4.45 6.19
N TYR A 155 -4.97 -3.76 6.60
CA TYR A 155 -4.63 -3.57 8.01
C TYR A 155 -4.95 -2.19 8.61
N SER A 156 -5.38 -1.21 7.82
CA SER A 156 -5.66 0.16 8.33
C SER A 156 -6.86 0.76 7.63
N SER A 157 -7.71 1.56 8.26
CA SER A 157 -8.85 2.22 7.61
C SER A 157 -8.49 3.63 7.12
N LEU A 158 -8.28 3.80 5.82
CA LEU A 158 -7.90 5.11 5.26
C LEU A 158 -8.93 6.21 5.57
N ASN A 159 -10.21 5.87 5.65
CA ASN A 159 -11.25 6.82 6.03
C ASN A 159 -11.05 7.28 7.47
N ASP A 160 -10.86 6.36 8.42
CA ASP A 160 -10.65 6.71 9.83
C ASP A 160 -9.36 7.52 10.03
N LEU A 161 -8.31 7.18 9.29
CA LEU A 161 -7.06 7.95 9.28
C LEU A 161 -7.27 9.37 8.72
N GLN A 162 -8.15 9.54 7.73
CA GLN A 162 -8.51 10.87 7.20
C GLN A 162 -9.37 11.67 8.17
N VAL A 163 -10.36 11.06 8.83
CA VAL A 163 -11.16 11.70 9.89
C VAL A 163 -10.25 12.23 10.98
N PHE A 164 -9.24 11.44 11.36
CA PHE A 164 -8.27 11.82 12.40
C PHE A 164 -7.43 13.05 12.07
N THR A 165 -7.24 13.39 10.79
CA THR A 165 -6.58 14.65 10.39
C THR A 165 -7.38 15.91 10.75
N GLY A 166 -8.61 15.76 11.25
CA GLY A 166 -9.50 16.87 11.60
C GLY A 166 -10.27 17.46 10.42
N LYS A 167 -10.19 16.83 9.22
CA LYS A 167 -10.91 17.28 8.02
C LYS A 167 -12.44 17.33 8.20
N GLU A 168 -12.99 16.46 9.04
CA GLU A 168 -14.43 16.37 9.32
C GLU A 168 -14.82 17.10 10.62
N GLY A 169 -13.88 17.79 11.27
CA GLY A 169 -14.08 18.45 12.56
C GLY A 169 -13.27 17.83 13.70
N GLU A 170 -12.99 18.65 14.71
CA GLU A 170 -12.20 18.22 15.87
C GLU A 170 -12.94 17.18 16.73
N GLU A 171 -14.27 17.27 16.83
CA GLU A 171 -15.07 16.33 17.59
C GLU A 171 -14.98 14.91 17.03
N GLN A 172 -15.05 14.79 15.71
CA GLN A 172 -14.95 13.54 14.96
C GLN A 172 -13.54 12.94 15.11
N ALA A 173 -12.50 13.78 15.03
CA ALA A 173 -11.12 13.35 15.29
C ALA A 173 -10.93 12.82 16.73
N ARG A 174 -11.58 13.43 17.73
CA ARG A 174 -11.56 12.95 19.11
C ARG A 174 -12.34 11.64 19.30
N GLN A 175 -13.45 11.47 18.58
CA GLN A 175 -14.27 10.25 18.65
C GLN A 175 -13.53 9.02 18.11
N ILE A 176 -12.75 9.18 17.03
CA ILE A 176 -12.02 8.05 16.42
C ILE A 176 -10.70 7.72 17.13
N TYR A 177 -10.18 8.65 17.94
CA TYR A 177 -8.87 8.50 18.60
C TYR A 177 -8.71 7.21 19.43
N PRO A 178 -9.67 6.78 20.28
CA PRO A 178 -9.54 5.53 21.04
C PRO A 178 -9.40 4.30 20.14
N THR A 179 -10.13 4.26 19.02
CA THR A 179 -10.02 3.18 18.03
C THR A 179 -8.65 3.17 17.38
N LEU A 180 -8.11 4.34 17.03
CA LEU A 180 -6.76 4.45 16.47
C LEU A 180 -5.67 4.10 17.47
N GLN A 181 -5.88 4.36 18.77
CA GLN A 181 -4.98 3.92 19.82
C GLN A 181 -4.89 2.39 19.86
N SER A 182 -6.03 1.69 19.94
CA SER A 182 -6.06 0.22 19.86
C SER A 182 -5.42 -0.30 18.58
N TRP A 183 -5.69 0.35 17.45
CA TRP A 183 -5.09 -0.01 16.16
C TRP A 183 -3.56 0.13 16.17
N ALA A 184 -3.02 1.24 16.66
CA ALA A 184 -1.58 1.48 16.70
C ALA A 184 -0.83 0.50 17.62
N GLU A 185 -1.48 0.05 18.69
CA GLU A 185 -0.96 -0.97 19.62
C GLU A 185 -1.09 -2.40 19.08
N SER A 186 -1.88 -2.61 18.02
CA SER A 186 -2.12 -3.93 17.42
C SER A 186 -1.06 -4.35 16.40
N THR A 187 -1.06 -5.64 16.04
CA THR A 187 -0.27 -6.16 14.91
C THR A 187 -0.67 -5.52 13.59
N ASP A 188 -1.94 -5.18 13.42
CA ASP A 188 -2.48 -4.61 12.18
C ASP A 188 -1.97 -3.19 11.97
N GLY A 189 -1.92 -2.38 13.03
CA GLY A 189 -1.27 -1.08 12.99
C GLY A 189 0.17 -1.19 12.51
N ARG A 190 0.95 -2.12 13.07
CA ARG A 190 2.36 -2.29 12.69
C ARG A 190 2.55 -2.88 11.28
N GLN A 191 1.72 -3.83 10.88
CA GLN A 191 1.68 -4.35 9.50
C GLN A 191 1.38 -3.24 8.50
N SER A 192 0.38 -2.40 8.78
CA SER A 192 -0.01 -1.32 7.87
C SER A 192 1.12 -0.33 7.63
N VAL A 193 1.87 0.01 8.68
CA VAL A 193 2.98 0.97 8.63
C VAL A 193 4.21 0.35 7.97
N TRP A 194 4.45 -0.95 8.16
CA TRP A 194 5.44 -1.70 7.38
C TRP A 194 5.13 -1.59 5.88
N HIS A 195 3.91 -1.91 5.46
CA HIS A 195 3.52 -1.80 4.05
C HIS A 195 3.56 -0.36 3.53
N ALA A 196 3.24 0.63 4.37
CA ALA A 196 3.44 2.04 4.03
C ALA A 196 4.92 2.38 3.77
N GLY A 197 5.83 1.87 4.60
CA GLY A 197 7.28 1.97 4.37
C GLY A 197 7.69 1.33 3.04
N GLN A 198 7.12 0.18 2.70
CA GLN A 198 7.37 -0.49 1.42
C GLN A 198 6.82 0.28 0.22
N ILE A 199 5.69 0.97 0.34
CA ILE A 199 5.22 1.91 -0.69
C ILE A 199 6.25 3.01 -0.94
N LEU A 200 6.82 3.61 0.13
CA LEU A 200 7.89 4.61 0.01
C LEU A 200 9.16 4.03 -0.64
N ARG A 201 9.53 2.80 -0.28
CA ARG A 201 10.63 2.06 -0.91
C ARG A 201 10.43 1.90 -2.41
N GLN A 202 9.25 1.43 -2.82
CA GLN A 202 8.95 1.26 -4.24
C GLN A 202 8.90 2.60 -4.97
N ALA A 203 8.32 3.65 -4.37
CA ALA A 203 8.28 4.98 -4.96
C ALA A 203 9.68 5.54 -5.27
N LYS A 204 10.69 5.27 -4.42
CA LYS A 204 12.10 5.63 -4.69
C LYS A 204 12.70 4.91 -5.91
N ALA A 205 12.17 3.74 -6.27
CA ALA A 205 12.63 2.93 -7.40
C ALA A 205 11.90 3.25 -8.73
N PHE A 206 10.94 4.18 -8.74
CA PHE A 206 10.24 4.54 -9.97
C PHE A 206 11.18 5.22 -10.96
N PRO A 207 11.02 4.96 -12.28
CA PRO A 207 11.70 5.76 -13.30
C PRO A 207 11.34 7.25 -13.13
N PRO A 208 12.25 8.18 -13.47
CA PRO A 208 11.99 9.60 -13.33
C PRO A 208 10.71 10.04 -14.07
N GLY A 209 9.90 10.89 -13.43
CA GLY A 209 8.64 11.41 -13.96
C GLY A 209 7.45 10.44 -13.96
N HIS A 210 7.62 9.22 -13.44
CA HIS A 210 6.57 8.20 -13.44
C HIS A 210 5.78 8.12 -12.12
N LEU A 211 6.27 8.75 -11.04
CA LEU A 211 5.56 8.86 -9.77
C LEU A 211 4.55 10.01 -9.82
N ARG A 212 3.49 9.83 -10.60
CA ARG A 212 2.43 10.83 -10.83
C ARG A 212 1.05 10.21 -10.65
N GLU A 213 0.03 11.07 -10.58
CA GLU A 213 -1.38 10.69 -10.54
C GLU A 213 -1.67 9.65 -9.45
N PHE A 214 -2.13 8.45 -9.83
CA PHE A 214 -2.46 7.34 -8.95
C PHE A 214 -1.34 7.03 -7.94
N TYR A 215 -0.09 6.91 -8.41
CA TYR A 215 1.03 6.52 -7.55
C TYR A 215 1.44 7.61 -6.56
N ALA A 216 1.29 8.88 -6.94
CA ALA A 216 1.53 10.00 -6.01
C ALA A 216 0.49 10.00 -4.88
N ILE A 217 -0.77 9.68 -5.20
CA ILE A 217 -1.83 9.55 -4.19
C ILE A 217 -1.58 8.33 -3.28
N ALA A 218 -1.11 7.21 -3.82
CA ALA A 218 -0.72 6.05 -3.01
C ALA A 218 0.41 6.38 -2.01
N VAL A 219 1.40 7.17 -2.42
CA VAL A 219 2.45 7.68 -1.51
C VAL A 219 1.86 8.60 -0.45
N TYR A 220 0.90 9.46 -0.79
CA TYR A 220 0.18 10.27 0.18
C TYR A 220 -0.59 9.41 1.20
N GLN A 221 -1.29 8.36 0.75
CA GLN A 221 -2.01 7.44 1.63
C GLN A 221 -1.06 6.70 2.57
N ALA A 222 0.08 6.21 2.07
CA ALA A 222 1.13 5.61 2.90
C ALA A 222 1.68 6.60 3.94
N THR A 223 1.90 7.83 3.52
CA THR A 223 2.39 8.91 4.38
C THR A 223 1.37 9.26 5.47
N LEU A 224 0.08 9.28 5.15
CA LEU A 224 -0.99 9.46 6.13
C LEU A 224 -1.02 8.31 7.16
N THR A 225 -0.86 7.06 6.73
CA THR A 225 -0.76 5.90 7.64
C THR A 225 0.42 6.03 8.59
N ILE A 226 1.60 6.37 8.07
CA ILE A 226 2.81 6.61 8.89
C ILE A 226 2.56 7.75 9.88
N TRP A 227 2.02 8.88 9.41
CA TRP A 227 1.74 10.04 10.25
C TRP A 227 0.78 9.72 11.39
N SER A 228 -0.37 9.10 11.09
CA SER A 228 -1.37 8.76 12.10
C SER A 228 -0.82 7.80 13.13
N TYR A 229 -0.09 6.76 12.71
CA TYR A 229 0.57 5.84 13.63
C TYR A 229 1.58 6.56 14.54
N SER A 230 2.41 7.42 13.96
CA SER A 230 3.44 8.19 14.66
C SER A 230 2.83 9.12 15.73
N VAL A 231 1.78 9.86 15.38
CA VAL A 231 1.09 10.77 16.31
C VAL A 231 0.41 10.01 17.45
N VAL A 232 -0.28 8.91 17.13
CA VAL A 232 -1.00 8.12 18.13
C VAL A 232 -0.03 7.43 19.10
N THR A 233 0.97 6.71 18.58
CA THR A 233 1.94 5.99 19.44
C THR A 233 2.74 6.92 20.33
N ARG A 234 3.14 8.09 19.84
CA ARG A 234 3.86 9.08 20.64
C ARG A 234 3.00 9.63 21.79
N THR A 235 1.71 9.85 21.55
CA THR A 235 0.79 10.31 22.58
C THR A 235 0.60 9.26 23.68
N THR A 236 0.54 7.98 23.32
CA THR A 236 0.48 6.86 24.29
C THR A 236 1.78 6.69 25.07
N ARG A 237 2.95 6.82 24.42
CA ARG A 237 4.28 6.59 25.03
C ARG A 237 4.76 7.71 25.94
N ASN A 238 4.07 8.86 26.01
CA ASN A 238 4.32 9.92 26.97
C ASN A 238 3.98 9.53 28.43
N GLN A 239 3.50 8.30 28.69
CA GLN A 239 3.53 7.71 30.02
C GLN A 239 4.95 7.17 30.32
N PRO A 240 5.56 7.47 31.48
CA PRO A 240 6.96 7.15 31.74
C PRO A 240 7.19 5.64 31.83
N VAL A 241 7.55 5.02 30.72
CA VAL A 241 8.10 3.66 30.71
C VAL A 241 9.51 3.75 31.28
N MET A 242 9.76 3.02 32.38
CA MET A 242 11.07 2.92 32.99
C MET A 242 12.10 2.52 31.91
N ASN A 243 13.05 3.42 31.65
CA ASN A 243 14.18 3.22 30.76
C ASN A 243 14.96 1.97 31.17
N THR A 244 14.71 0.85 30.50
CA THR A 244 15.69 -0.24 30.43
C THR A 244 16.72 0.18 29.40
N GLY A 245 17.97 0.38 29.84
CA GLY A 245 19.07 0.98 29.08
C GLY A 245 19.58 0.18 27.86
N SER A 246 18.74 -0.58 27.17
CA SER A 246 19.08 -1.20 25.89
C SER A 246 18.88 -0.19 24.76
N ARG A 247 19.95 0.14 24.05
CA ARG A 247 19.90 0.90 22.79
C ARG A 247 19.09 0.10 21.77
N GLU A 248 17.80 0.37 21.67
CA GLU A 248 16.89 -0.28 20.72
C GLU A 248 17.45 -0.14 19.29
N GLU A 249 17.45 -1.25 18.54
CA GLU A 249 17.90 -1.31 17.15
C GLU A 249 17.03 -0.43 16.26
N ILE A 250 17.64 0.31 15.32
CA ILE A 250 16.92 1.10 14.33
C ILE A 250 16.47 0.16 13.21
N LEU A 251 15.16 0.15 12.94
CA LEU A 251 14.53 -0.72 11.97
C LEU A 251 14.03 0.12 10.79
N TYR A 252 14.64 -0.03 9.62
CA TYR A 252 14.23 0.70 8.42
C TYR A 252 13.04 0.01 7.75
N LEU A 253 11.87 0.63 7.83
CA LEU A 253 10.62 0.09 7.29
C LEU A 253 10.52 0.16 5.77
N ASP A 254 11.42 0.92 5.14
CA ASP A 254 11.54 1.10 3.70
C ASP A 254 12.73 0.31 3.12
N ASP A 255 13.08 -0.80 3.76
CA ASP A 255 14.14 -1.75 3.37
C ASP A 255 13.57 -3.18 3.19
N ILE A 256 14.44 -4.17 2.96
CA ILE A 256 14.04 -5.58 2.96
C ILE A 256 13.59 -6.05 4.34
N GLU A 257 12.70 -7.04 4.34
CA GLU A 257 12.19 -7.64 5.56
C GLU A 257 13.35 -8.29 6.36
N SER A 258 13.41 -7.98 7.65
CA SER A 258 14.42 -8.49 8.57
C SER A 258 13.77 -9.13 9.79
N ALA A 259 14.52 -9.92 10.55
CA ALA A 259 14.04 -10.48 11.81
C ALA A 259 13.61 -9.39 12.81
N GLY A 260 14.31 -8.25 12.84
CA GLY A 260 13.93 -7.10 13.65
C GLY A 260 12.60 -6.48 13.22
N VAL A 261 12.33 -6.38 11.91
CA VAL A 261 11.03 -5.94 11.39
C VAL A 261 9.91 -6.92 11.81
N GLN A 262 10.16 -8.23 11.78
CA GLN A 262 9.17 -9.20 12.26
C GLN A 262 8.90 -9.04 13.77
N GLN A 263 9.93 -8.81 14.57
CA GLN A 263 9.78 -8.54 15.99
C GLN A 263 9.01 -7.23 16.26
N PHE A 264 9.28 -6.19 15.48
CA PHE A 264 8.48 -4.97 15.50
C PHE A 264 7.02 -5.28 15.20
N ILE A 265 6.73 -5.93 14.09
CA ILE A 265 5.37 -6.27 13.68
C ILE A 265 4.65 -7.10 14.75
N SER A 266 5.28 -8.15 15.27
CA SER A 266 4.65 -9.05 16.25
C SER A 266 4.51 -8.43 17.63
N TYR A 267 5.52 -7.71 18.11
CA TYR A 267 5.64 -7.33 19.53
C TYR A 267 5.82 -5.83 19.78
N GLY A 268 5.89 -5.00 18.75
CA GLY A 268 6.15 -3.56 18.88
C GLY A 268 7.57 -3.21 19.34
N GLN A 269 8.53 -4.12 19.19
CA GLN A 269 9.91 -3.93 19.63
C GLN A 269 10.78 -3.25 18.56
N GLY A 270 11.73 -2.42 19.00
CA GLY A 270 12.68 -1.70 18.14
C GLY A 270 12.25 -0.29 17.77
N ARG A 271 13.14 0.45 17.08
CA ARG A 271 12.92 1.85 16.70
C ARG A 271 12.68 1.98 15.20
N PRO A 272 11.41 2.00 14.75
CA PRO A 272 11.11 2.12 13.33
C PRO A 272 11.54 3.48 12.78
N ALA A 273 12.11 3.46 11.58
CA ALA A 273 12.56 4.64 10.85
C ALA A 273 12.34 4.46 9.34
N ILE A 274 12.37 5.58 8.61
CA ILE A 274 12.33 5.61 7.14
C ILE A 274 13.48 6.47 6.60
N ARG A 275 13.89 6.21 5.35
CA ARG A 275 14.97 6.94 4.66
C ARG A 275 14.46 7.72 3.45
N GLY A 276 15.04 8.90 3.29
CA GLY A 276 14.87 9.76 2.13
C GLY A 276 15.38 9.15 0.82
N PRO A 277 15.16 9.85 -0.31
CA PRO A 277 15.76 9.46 -1.59
C PRO A 277 17.29 9.49 -1.50
N LEU A 278 17.96 8.80 -2.45
CA LEU A 278 19.43 8.82 -2.50
C LEU A 278 19.94 10.27 -2.58
N PRO A 279 20.91 10.66 -1.73
CA PRO A 279 21.49 12.00 -1.78
C PRO A 279 22.14 12.26 -3.15
N LYS A 280 21.88 13.44 -3.71
CA LYS A 280 22.55 13.91 -4.93
C LYS A 280 23.89 14.55 -4.53
N GLY A 281 25.02 13.94 -4.89
CA GLY A 281 26.38 14.48 -4.67
C GLY A 281 27.26 13.64 -3.71
N ASN A 282 28.38 14.21 -3.26
CA ASN A 282 29.41 13.52 -2.44
C ASN A 282 29.00 13.15 -1.00
N HIS A 283 27.77 13.47 -0.57
CA HIS A 283 27.30 13.11 0.77
C HIS A 283 26.75 11.68 0.76
N GLN A 284 27.42 10.77 1.47
CA GLN A 284 27.13 9.33 1.46
C GLN A 284 26.01 8.88 2.41
N ARG A 285 25.35 9.80 3.14
CA ARG A 285 24.39 9.42 4.18
C ARG A 285 22.96 9.80 3.79
N TYR A 286 22.06 8.83 3.83
CA TYR A 286 20.63 9.06 3.70
C TYR A 286 20.15 9.99 4.80
N VAL A 287 19.23 10.90 4.45
CA VAL A 287 18.37 11.54 5.45
C VAL A 287 17.47 10.45 6.02
N GLU A 288 17.41 10.32 7.33
CA GLU A 288 16.60 9.32 8.03
C GLU A 288 15.71 10.01 9.06
N ALA A 289 14.50 9.48 9.24
CA ALA A 289 13.56 9.96 10.25
C ALA A 289 13.01 8.77 11.04
N SER A 290 13.03 8.88 12.37
CA SER A 290 12.31 7.95 13.23
C SER A 290 10.81 8.24 13.15
N LEU A 291 9.98 7.21 13.24
CA LEU A 291 8.52 7.39 13.33
C LEU A 291 8.11 8.16 14.60
N ASP A 292 8.97 8.27 15.61
CA ASP A 292 8.73 9.17 16.75
C ASP A 292 8.75 10.66 16.35
N ASP A 293 9.30 11.00 15.17
CA ASP A 293 9.32 12.32 14.57
C ASP A 293 8.43 12.38 13.31
N PRO A 294 7.11 12.55 13.47
CA PRO A 294 6.18 12.59 12.33
C PRO A 294 6.52 13.71 11.35
N ARG A 295 7.07 14.84 11.81
CA ARG A 295 7.40 15.97 10.93
C ARG A 295 8.53 15.63 9.97
N SER A 296 9.60 15.02 10.47
CA SER A 296 10.70 14.56 9.61
C SER A 296 10.27 13.45 8.67
N CYS A 297 9.37 12.55 9.11
CA CYS A 297 8.77 11.56 8.21
C CYS A 297 8.00 12.21 7.05
N MET A 298 7.21 13.26 7.32
CA MET A 298 6.47 13.98 6.28
C MET A 298 7.43 14.66 5.29
N SER A 299 8.53 15.25 5.78
CA SER A 299 9.56 15.85 4.93
C SER A 299 10.17 14.82 3.98
N ILE A 300 10.53 13.64 4.50
CA ILE A 300 11.06 12.54 3.70
C ILE A 300 10.08 12.13 2.59
N SER A 301 8.79 11.99 2.90
CA SER A 301 7.78 11.65 1.90
C SER A 301 7.67 12.69 0.77
N VAL A 302 7.72 13.98 1.12
CA VAL A 302 7.72 15.08 0.14
C VAL A 302 8.98 15.01 -0.75
N ASP A 303 10.14 14.72 -0.15
CA ASP A 303 11.39 14.62 -0.88
C ASP A 303 11.38 13.42 -1.85
N ILE A 304 10.78 12.29 -1.48
CA ILE A 304 10.59 11.13 -2.37
C ILE A 304 9.77 11.53 -3.60
N ILE A 305 8.63 12.20 -3.40
CA ILE A 305 7.77 12.66 -4.50
C ILE A 305 8.52 13.63 -5.41
N ARG A 306 9.15 14.65 -4.84
CA ARG A 306 9.87 15.68 -5.60
C ARG A 306 11.07 15.10 -6.35
N ALA A 307 11.84 14.21 -5.72
CA ALA A 307 13.03 13.62 -6.35
C ALA A 307 12.70 12.88 -7.65
N ASN A 308 11.52 12.24 -7.72
CA ASN A 308 11.08 11.58 -8.95
C ASN A 308 10.61 12.58 -10.02
N CYS A 309 9.95 13.68 -9.64
CA CYS A 309 9.42 14.68 -10.57
C CYS A 309 10.49 15.68 -11.09
N SER A 310 11.54 15.99 -10.34
CA SER A 310 12.50 17.05 -10.66
C SER A 310 13.56 16.70 -11.72
N SER A 311 13.38 15.64 -12.51
CA SER A 311 14.37 15.23 -13.54
C SER A 311 14.20 15.93 -14.89
N GLY A 312 13.20 16.81 -15.03
CA GLY A 312 13.03 17.71 -16.17
C GLY A 312 12.62 19.10 -15.66
N LYS A 313 12.80 20.14 -16.47
CA LYS A 313 12.37 21.53 -16.20
C LYS A 313 10.83 21.70 -16.15
N ASP A 314 10.11 20.65 -15.77
CA ASP A 314 8.66 20.62 -15.78
C ASP A 314 8.12 21.09 -14.44
N ILE A 315 7.18 22.03 -14.53
CA ILE A 315 6.32 22.46 -13.44
C ILE A 315 5.65 21.20 -12.87
N LEU A 316 5.69 21.00 -11.55
CA LEU A 316 4.99 19.87 -10.93
C LEU A 316 3.52 19.90 -11.34
N ALA A 317 2.97 18.74 -11.69
CA ALA A 317 1.54 18.64 -11.96
C ALA A 317 0.76 19.16 -10.72
N PRO A 318 -0.31 19.97 -10.88
CA PRO A 318 -1.00 20.61 -9.76
C PRO A 318 -1.44 19.64 -8.65
N VAL A 319 -1.83 18.42 -9.04
CA VAL A 319 -2.21 17.36 -8.09
C VAL A 319 -1.03 16.97 -7.20
N VAL A 320 0.16 16.81 -7.77
CA VAL A 320 1.37 16.42 -7.02
C VAL A 320 1.79 17.54 -6.06
N GLU A 321 1.69 18.79 -6.50
CA GLU A 321 1.96 19.96 -5.66
C GLU A 321 0.98 20.04 -4.48
N ASN A 322 -0.32 19.88 -4.74
CA ASN A 322 -1.35 19.85 -3.71
C ASN A 322 -1.10 18.72 -2.69
N LEU A 323 -0.71 17.53 -3.14
CA LEU A 323 -0.36 16.43 -2.24
C LEU A 323 0.86 16.77 -1.37
N CYS A 324 1.90 17.39 -1.94
CA CYS A 324 3.05 17.84 -1.17
C CYS A 324 2.65 18.87 -0.12
N GLN A 325 1.75 19.79 -0.44
CA GLN A 325 1.23 20.78 0.52
C GLN A 325 0.46 20.10 1.65
N LEU A 326 -0.42 19.15 1.33
CA LEU A 326 -1.16 18.37 2.34
C LEU A 326 -0.22 17.60 3.28
N ILE A 327 0.82 16.96 2.75
CA ILE A 327 1.82 16.24 3.57
C ILE A 327 2.55 17.20 4.51
N ASN A 328 2.94 18.38 4.03
CA ASN A 328 3.56 19.39 4.89
C ASN A 328 2.61 19.90 5.98
N GLN A 329 1.31 20.05 5.68
CA GLN A 329 0.31 20.42 6.67
C GLN A 329 0.17 19.37 7.78
N LEU A 330 0.23 18.07 7.45
CA LEU A 330 0.27 17.00 8.44
C LEU A 330 1.49 17.14 9.36
N GLY A 331 2.68 17.41 8.81
CA GLY A 331 3.90 17.59 9.59
C GLY A 331 3.82 18.79 10.54
N ASN A 332 3.24 19.90 10.09
CA ASN A 332 3.02 21.09 10.91
C ASN A 332 1.98 20.86 12.00
N ALA A 333 0.90 20.13 11.72
CA ALA A 333 -0.14 19.80 12.68
C ALA A 333 0.43 18.96 13.84
N ALA A 334 1.27 17.97 13.56
CA ALA A 334 1.93 17.19 14.60
C ALA A 334 2.82 18.07 15.50
N TRP A 335 3.59 18.98 14.91
CA TRP A 335 4.44 19.90 15.67
C TRP A 335 3.63 20.86 16.56
N ALA A 336 2.51 21.39 16.07
CA ALA A 336 1.66 22.32 16.82
C ALA A 336 1.03 21.72 18.09
N ILE A 337 0.87 20.39 18.14
CA ILE A 337 0.32 19.66 19.30
C ILE A 337 1.42 19.41 20.38
N GLY A 338 2.63 19.95 20.21
CA GLY A 338 3.75 19.77 21.14
C GLY A 338 4.53 18.47 20.91
N LEU A 339 4.38 17.85 19.74
CA LEU A 339 5.06 16.62 19.33
C LEU A 339 6.30 16.93 18.46
N GLY A 340 7.06 17.97 18.80
CA GLY A 340 8.27 18.40 18.08
C GLY A 340 9.55 17.69 18.51
#